data_AF-A0A4Q9R4R6-F1
#
_entry.id   AF-A0A4Q9R4R6-F1
#
_cell.length_a   1.000
_cell.length_b   1.000
_cell.length_c   1.000
_cell.angle_alpha   90.00
_cell.angle_beta   90.00
_cell.angle_gamma   90.00
#
_symmetry.space_group_name_H-M   'P 1'
#
loop_
_entity.id
_entity.type
_entity.pdbx_description
1 polymer ?
#
loop_
_entity_poly.entity_id
_entity_poly.type
_entity_poly.pdbx_seq_one_letter_code
_entity_poly.pdbx_strand_id
1 'polypeptide(L)' 'MEELDLSPFPDSPRYVSLPRFAQLIGHGNDLSLVRAWVEAGELPVLTAGAHVLVDLHTLKARQADGPP' A
#
# COMPACT_ATOMS: atom_id res chain seq x y z
N MET A 1 10.25 -1.48 -20.32
CA MET A 1 9.94 -1.44 -18.88
C MET A 1 8.52 -0.94 -18.82
N GLU A 2 7.55 -1.84 -18.78
CA GLU A 2 6.13 -1.50 -18.88
C GLU A 2 5.68 -0.82 -17.59
N GLU A 3 5.19 0.41 -17.73
CA GLU A 3 4.54 1.17 -16.68
C GLU A 3 3.28 0.41 -16.25
N LEU A 4 3.18 0.07 -14.96
CA LEU A 4 2.00 -0.62 -14.42
C LEU A 4 0.80 0.32 -14.52
N ASP A 5 -0.06 0.11 -15.52
CA ASP A 5 -1.35 0.80 -15.61
C ASP A 5 -2.27 0.32 -14.48
N LEU A 6 -2.46 1.18 -13.47
CA LEU A 6 -3.29 0.92 -12.29
C LEU A 6 -4.74 1.40 -12.47
N SER A 7 -5.15 1.68 -13.71
CA SER A 7 -6.53 1.94 -14.11
C SER A 7 -7.53 0.78 -13.92
N PRO A 8 -7.16 -0.52 -13.87
CA PRO A 8 -8.12 -1.63 -13.81
C PRO A 8 -8.63 -1.98 -12.40
N PHE A 9 -8.36 -1.17 -11.36
CA PHE A 9 -8.80 -1.46 -9.99
C PHE A 9 -9.85 -0.47 -9.43
N PRO A 10 -10.98 -0.21 -10.10
CA PRO A 10 -12.03 0.67 -9.57
C PRO A 10 -12.72 0.11 -8.31
N ASP A 11 -12.60 -1.20 -8.07
CA ASP A 11 -13.17 -1.94 -6.93
C ASP A 11 -12.09 -2.58 -6.02
N SER A 12 -10.82 -2.13 -6.10
CA SER A 12 -9.83 -2.61 -5.15
C SER A 12 -10.22 -2.22 -3.73
N PRO A 13 -10.15 -3.14 -2.75
CA PRO A 13 -10.51 -2.83 -1.38
C PRO A 13 -9.70 -1.63 -0.89
N ARG A 14 -10.40 -0.59 -0.41
CA ARG A 14 -9.79 0.65 0.08
C ARG A 14 -8.67 0.37 1.10
N TYR A 15 -8.85 -0.66 1.91
CA TYR A 15 -7.89 -1.10 2.91
C TYR A 15 -7.44 -2.53 2.65
N VAL A 16 -6.13 -2.78 2.70
CA VAL A 16 -5.56 -4.12 2.57
C VAL A 16 -4.65 -4.45 3.74
N SER A 17 -4.59 -5.71 4.14
CA SER A 17 -3.65 -6.15 5.18
C SER A 17 -2.19 -6.05 4.69
N LEU A 18 -1.23 -5.92 5.61
CA LEU A 18 0.20 -5.88 5.26
C LEU A 18 0.66 -7.05 4.37
N PRO A 19 0.24 -8.32 4.62
CA PRO A 19 0.60 -9.43 3.74
C PRO A 19 -0.01 -9.32 2.34
N ARG A 20 -1.23 -8.78 2.23
CA ARG A 20 -1.86 -8.56 0.93
C ARG A 20 -1.18 -7.42 0.18
N PHE A 21 -0.82 -6.35 0.89
CA PHE A 21 -0.06 -5.24 0.33
C PHE A 21 1.30 -5.70 -0.22
N ALA A 22 2.06 -6.48 0.58
CA ALA A 22 3.33 -7.07 0.18
C ALA A 22 3.21 -7.87 -1.13
N GLN A 23 2.16 -8.67 -1.29
CA GLN A 23 1.90 -9.39 -2.54
C GLN A 23 1.62 -8.46 -3.73
N LEU A 24 0.85 -7.39 -3.51
CA LEU A 24 0.48 -6.44 -4.57
C LEU A 24 1.69 -5.69 -5.14
N ILE A 25 2.68 -5.40 -4.30
CA ILE A 25 3.91 -4.70 -4.72
C ILE A 25 5.04 -5.65 -5.17
N GLY A 26 4.76 -6.96 -5.30
CA GLY A 26 5.77 -7.96 -5.70
C GLY A 26 6.73 -8.42 -4.60
N HIS A 27 6.50 -8.03 -3.35
CA HIS A 27 7.29 -8.40 -2.17
C HIS A 27 6.59 -9.43 -1.29
N GLY A 28 5.81 -10.36 -1.86
CA GLY A 28 4.92 -11.27 -1.11
C GLY A 28 5.56 -12.08 0.03
N ASN A 29 6.88 -12.30 -0.01
CA ASN A 29 7.65 -12.98 1.05
C ASN A 29 8.34 -12.03 2.05
N ASP A 30 8.43 -10.73 1.76
CA ASP A 30 9.13 -9.75 2.58
C ASP A 30 8.17 -8.81 3.31
N LEU A 31 7.52 -9.37 4.34
CA LEU A 31 6.67 -8.61 5.24
C LEU A 31 7.46 -7.63 6.12
N SER A 32 8.75 -7.89 6.34
CA SER A 32 9.63 -7.05 7.15
C SER A 32 9.81 -5.67 6.52
N LEU A 33 10.00 -5.61 5.20
CA LEU A 33 10.06 -4.37 4.45
C LEU A 33 8.78 -3.54 4.59
N VAL A 34 7.62 -4.16 4.42
CA VAL A 34 6.33 -3.46 4.56
C VAL A 34 6.13 -2.94 5.98
N ARG A 35 6.55 -3.70 7.00
CA ARG A 35 6.50 -3.24 8.41
C ARG A 35 7.42 -2.05 8.65
N ALA A 36 8.64 -2.07 8.10
CA ALA A 36 9.57 -0.96 8.23
C ALA A 36 8.98 0.35 7.66
N TRP A 37 8.30 0.29 6.52
CA TRP A 37 7.62 1.46 5.93
C TRP A 37 6.43 1.96 6.77
N VAL A 38 5.73 1.06 7.46
CA VAL A 38 4.69 1.46 8.42
C VAL A 38 5.32 2.18 9.61
N GLU A 39 6.39 1.63 10.19
CA GLU A 39 7.10 2.23 11.33
C GLU A 39 7.74 3.58 10.98
N ALA A 40 8.22 3.73 9.74
CA ALA A 40 8.74 4.98 9.21
C ALA A 40 7.66 6.00 8.84
N GLY A 41 6.37 5.64 8.88
CA GLY A 41 5.25 6.52 8.51
C GLY A 41 5.08 6.75 7.01
N GLU A 42 5.78 5.98 6.17
CA GLU A 42 5.77 6.10 4.71
C GLU A 42 4.46 5.58 4.10
N LEU A 43 3.86 4.56 4.73
CA LEU A 43 2.55 4.04 4.33
C LEU A 43 1.41 4.71 5.09
N PRO A 44 0.36 5.21 4.41
CA PRO A 44 -0.87 5.57 5.07
C PRO A 44 -1.57 4.30 5.57
N VAL A 45 -1.69 4.18 6.88
CA VAL A 45 -2.28 3.00 7.52
C VAL A 45 -3.47 3.38 8.40
N LEU A 46 -4.45 2.48 8.47
CA LEU A 46 -5.53 2.47 9.43
C LEU A 46 -5.27 1.34 10.43
N THR A 47 -5.27 1.68 11.72
CA THR A 47 -5.22 0.69 12.80
C THR A 47 -6.64 0.40 13.26
N ALA A 48 -7.08 -0.84 13.13
CA ALA A 48 -8.39 -1.32 13.57
C ALA A 48 -8.18 -2.47 14.57
N GLY A 49 -8.21 -2.15 15.87
CA GLY A 49 -7.87 -3.11 16.92
C GLY A 49 -6.41 -3.57 16.81
N ALA A 50 -6.20 -4.88 16.71
CA ALA A 50 -4.87 -5.49 16.54
C ALA A 50 -4.41 -5.55 15.06
N HIS A 51 -5.24 -5.07 14.12
CA HIS A 51 -4.93 -5.14 12.69
C HIS A 51 -4.43 -3.80 12.17
N VAL A 52 -3.37 -3.86 11.37
CA VAL A 52 -2.86 -2.73 10.58
C VAL A 52 -3.20 -2.96 9.13
N LEU A 53 -3.90 -2.01 8.52
CA LEU A 53 -4.33 -2.03 7.13
C LEU A 53 -3.74 -0.83 6.39
N VAL A 54 -3.29 -1.03 5.16
CA VAL A 54 -2.80 0.05 4.28
C VAL A 54 -3.98 0.66 3.54
N ASP A 55 -4.12 1.99 3.59
CA ASP A 55 -5.11 2.75 2.80
C ASP A 55 -4.56 2.98 1.39
N LEU A 56 -5.03 2.19 0.43
CA LEU A 56 -4.60 2.29 -0.96
C LEU A 56 -5.03 3.59 -1.63
N HIS A 57 -6.16 4.17 -1.20
CA HIS A 57 -6.68 5.40 -1.78
C HIS A 57 -5.81 6.60 -1.39
N THR A 58 -5.47 6.72 -0.11
CA THR A 58 -4.53 7.75 0.35
C THR A 58 -3.13 7.52 -0.21
N LEU A 59 -2.69 6.27 -0.34
CA LEU A 59 -1.38 5.97 -0.95
C LEU A 59 -1.33 6.44 -2.41
N LYS A 60 -2.36 6.16 -3.21
CA LYS A 60 -2.47 6.62 -4.60
C LYS A 60 -2.50 8.15 -4.68
N ALA A 61 -3.23 8.81 -3.79
CA ALA A 61 -3.24 10.27 -3.72
C ALA A 61 -1.85 10.84 -3.42
N ARG A 62 -1.10 10.26 -2.46
CA ARG A 62 0.29 10.66 -2.16
C ARG A 62 1.23 10.47 -3.35
N GLN A 63 1.05 9.42 -4.15
CA GLN A 63 1.86 9.18 -5.35
C GLN A 63 1.55 10.15 -6.48
N ALA A 64 0.28 10.55 -6.63
CA ALA A 64 -0.13 11.55 -7.62
C ALA A 64 0.35 12.97 -7.29
N ASP A 65 0.63 13.24 -6.01
CA ASP A 65 1.12 14.51 -5.47
C ASP A 65 2.66 14.57 -5.37
N GLY A 66 3.38 13.61 -5.96
CA GLY A 66 4.85 13.62 -6.06
C GLY A 66 5.38 14.83 -6.87
N PRO A 67 6.61 15.31 -6.61
CA PRO A 67 7.08 16.61 -7.10
C PRO A 67 7.14 16.67 -8.64
N PRO A 68 7.00 17.88 -9.23
CA PRO A 68 7.06 18.09 -10.68
C PRO A 68 8.41 17.70 -11.31
#